data_AF-A0A227JEY3-F1
#
_entry.id   AF-A0A227JEY3-F1
#
_cell.length_a   1.000
_cell.length_b   1.000
_cell.length_c   1.000
_cell.angle_alpha   90.00
_cell.angle_beta   90.00
_cell.angle_gamma   90.00
#
_symmetry.space_group_name_H-M   'P 1'
#
loop_
_entity.id
_entity.type
_entity.pdbx_description
1 polymer ?
#
loop_
_entity_poly.entity_id
_entity_poly.type
_entity_poly.pdbx_seq_one_letter_code
_entity_poly.pdbx_strand_id
1 'polypeptide(L)' 'MVCAIIIPSLLIGLVVAIFQAATSINEQTLSFLPRLIVTLLALMLFGHWMTQMLMEYFFGLIERLPQVLY' A
#
# COMPACT_ATOMS: atom_id res chain seq x y z
N MET A 1 -1.65 -0.81 -7.57
CA MET A 1 -1.70 -1.55 -6.28
C MET A 1 -0.73 -0.97 -5.26
N VAL A 2 0.58 -0.95 -5.54
CA VAL A 2 1.60 -0.43 -4.60
C VAL A 2 1.33 1.01 -4.16
N CYS A 3 1.03 1.94 -5.08
CA CYS A 3 0.72 3.33 -4.73
C CYS A 3 -0.52 3.46 -3.83
N ALA A 4 -1.55 2.65 -4.03
CA ALA A 4 -2.77 2.71 -3.22
C ALA A 4 -2.51 2.36 -1.74
N ILE A 5 -1.54 1.47 -1.49
CA ILE A 5 -1.14 1.06 -0.13
C ILE A 5 -0.09 2.01 0.46
N ILE A 6 0.85 2.48 -0.36
CA ILE A 6 2.02 3.24 0.11
C ILE A 6 1.76 4.74 0.22
N ILE A 7 0.94 5.34 -0.63
CA ILE A 7 0.66 6.79 -0.55
C ILE A 7 0.09 7.20 0.82
N PRO A 8 -0.89 6.47 1.40
CA PRO A 8 -1.41 6.79 2.73
C PRO A 8 -0.34 6.66 3.83
N SER A 9 0.45 5.58 3.80
CA SER A 9 1.49 5.35 4.81
C SER A 9 2.66 6.32 4.69
N LEU A 10 2.98 6.76 3.47
CA LEU A 10 3.99 7.78 3.19
C LEU A 10 3.55 9.15 3.69
N LEU A 11 2.29 9.54 3.47
CA LEU A 11 1.73 10.79 4.00
C LEU A 11 1.82 10.82 5.53
N ILE A 12 1.38 9.75 6.21
CA ILE A 12 1.50 9.68 7.68
C ILE A 12 2.96 9.67 8.11
N GLY A 13 3.82 8.94 7.41
CA GLY A 13 5.26 8.91 7.69
C GLY A 13 5.91 10.29 7.61
N LEU A 14 5.48 11.11 6.64
CA LEU A 14 5.92 12.49 6.49
C LEU A 14 5.43 13.37 7.64
N VAL A 15 4.15 13.29 8.01
CA VAL A 15 3.59 14.05 9.14
C VAL A 15 4.33 13.74 10.43
N VAL A 16 4.58 12.46 10.70
CA VAL A 16 5.31 12.03 11.91
C VAL A 16 6.78 12.49 11.88
N ALA A 17 7.43 12.47 10.71
CA ALA A 17 8.81 12.96 10.58
C ALA A 17 8.91 14.48 10.84
N ILE A 18 7.94 15.26 10.37
CA ILE A 18 7.87 16.71 10.66
C ILE A 18 7.67 16.93 12.16
N PHE A 19 6.81 16.14 12.80
CA PHE A 19 6.58 16.23 14.25
C PHE A 19 7.85 15.91 15.05
N GLN A 20 8.56 14.84 14.69
CA GLN A 20 9.84 14.47 15.30
C GLN A 20 10.89 15.58 15.15
N ALA A 21 10.98 16.18 13.96
CA ALA A 21 11.89 17.30 13.71
C ALA A 21 11.52 18.55 14.51
N ALA A 22 10.23 18.87 14.62
CA ALA A 22 9.74 20.04 15.35
C ALA A 22 9.98 19.94 16.87
N THR A 23 9.88 18.75 17.44
CA THR A 23 10.07 18.52 18.89
C THR A 23 11.46 18.01 19.25
N SER A 24 12.37 17.85 18.28
CA SER A 24 13.71 17.25 18.47
C SER A 24 13.68 15.84 19.09
N ILE A 25 12.58 15.09 18.92
CA ILE A 25 12.45 13.71 19.42
C ILE A 25 13.01 12.77 18.35
N ASN A 26 14.10 12.07 18.66
CA ASN A 26 14.76 11.11 17.76
C ASN A 26 14.52 9.66 18.21
N GLU A 27 13.24 9.29 18.39
CA GLU A 27 12.87 7.90 18.67
C GLU A 27 12.47 7.16 17.40
N GLN A 28 13.32 6.24 16.95
CA GLN A 28 13.14 5.49 15.71
C GLN A 28 11.84 4.68 15.67
N THR A 29 11.36 4.19 16.80
CA THR A 29 10.13 3.38 16.94
C THR A 29 8.85 4.19 16.75
N LEU A 30 8.86 5.48 17.07
CA LEU A 30 7.69 6.37 16.99
C LEU A 30 7.24 6.55 15.53
N SER A 31 8.16 6.50 14.57
CA SER A 31 7.84 6.59 13.13
C SER A 31 7.24 5.30 12.58
N PHE A 32 7.58 4.16 13.18
CA PHE A 32 7.22 2.84 12.66
C PHE A 32 5.76 2.49 12.94
N LEU A 33 5.30 2.68 14.18
CA LEU A 33 3.97 2.25 14.61
C LEU A 33 2.80 2.97 13.89
N PRO A 34 2.81 4.31 13.71
CA PRO A 34 1.76 5.00 12.96
C PRO A 34 1.71 4.55 11.49
N ARG A 35 2.87 4.35 10.85
CA ARG A 35 2.94 3.85 9.47
C ARG A 35 2.38 2.44 9.37
N LEU A 36 2.68 1.57 10.32
CA LEU A 36 2.17 0.20 10.35
C LEU A 36 0.64 0.18 10.42
N ILE A 37 0.04 0.94 11.35
CA ILE A 37 -1.42 1.02 11.51
C ILE A 37 -2.09 1.49 10.21
N VAL A 38 -1.56 2.55 9.60
CA VAL A 38 -2.12 3.08 8.35
C VAL A 38 -1.99 2.08 7.20
N THR A 39 -0.87 1.36 7.12
CA THR A 39 -0.66 0.36 6.08
C THR A 39 -1.65 -0.80 6.24
N LEU A 40 -1.88 -1.26 7.48
CA LEU A 40 -2.88 -2.28 7.78
C LEU A 40 -4.30 -1.82 7.45
N LEU A 41 -4.67 -0.58 7.79
CA LEU A 41 -5.97 -0.01 7.43
C LEU A 41 -6.14 0.10 5.91
N ALA A 42 -5.11 0.56 5.20
CA ALA A 42 -5.12 0.61 3.74
C ALA A 42 -5.30 -0.79 3.14
N LEU A 43 -4.62 -1.81 3.68
CA LEU A 43 -4.81 -3.20 3.25
C LEU A 43 -6.22 -3.72 3.54
N MET A 44 -6.81 -3.39 4.68
CA MET A 44 -8.20 -3.77 4.99
C MET A 44 -9.20 -3.14 4.03
N LEU A 45 -9.02 -1.85 3.71
CA LEU A 45 -9.94 -1.11 2.84
C LEU A 45 -9.77 -1.46 1.36
N PHE A 46 -8.52 -1.52 0.88
CA PHE A 46 -8.21 -1.79 -0.52
C PHE A 46 -8.03 -3.27 -0.84
N GLY A 47 -8.06 -4.16 0.16
CA GLY A 47 -7.82 -5.59 -0.01
C GLY A 47 -8.79 -6.23 -1.00
N HIS A 48 -10.10 -6.02 -0.82
CA HIS A 48 -11.12 -6.57 -1.71
C HIS A 48 -10.93 -6.13 -3.17
N TRP A 49 -10.77 -4.82 -3.38
CA TRP A 49 -10.56 -4.26 -4.72
C TRP A 49 -9.26 -4.75 -5.37
N MET A 50 -8.18 -4.84 -4.59
CA MET A 50 -6.88 -5.32 -5.09
C MET A 50 -6.95 -6.78 -5.53
N THR A 51 -7.64 -7.64 -4.76
CA THR A 51 -7.83 -9.04 -5.13
C THR A 51 -8.70 -9.17 -6.38
N GLN A 52 -9.78 -8.38 -6.50
CA GLN A 52 -10.61 -8.38 -7.71
C GLN A 52 -9.81 -8.00 -8.95
N MET A 53 -9.04 -6.90 -8.88
CA MET A 53 -8.21 -6.46 -10.00
C MET A 53 -7.16 -7.50 -10.40
N LEU A 54 -6.58 -8.23 -9.42
CA LEU A 54 -5.63 -9.31 -9.71
C LEU A 54 -6.31 -10.51 -10.39
N MET A 55 -7.51 -10.88 -9.93
CA MET A 55 -8.29 -11.96 -10.54
C MET A 55 -8.69 -11.61 -11.98
N GLU A 56 -9.22 -10.41 -12.22
CA GLU A 56 -9.58 -9.94 -13.55
C GLU A 56 -8.38 -9.97 -14.51
N TYR A 57 -7.22 -9.51 -14.04
CA TYR A 57 -5.99 -9.58 -14.81
C TYR A 57 -5.60 -11.02 -15.15
N PHE A 58 -5.72 -11.94 -14.18
CA PHE A 58 -5.41 -13.36 -14.39
C PHE A 58 -6.37 -14.02 -15.39
N PHE A 59 -7.67 -13.78 -15.27
CA PHE A 59 -8.64 -14.30 -16.24
C PHE A 59 -8.39 -13.73 -17.65
N GLY A 60 -8.07 -12.44 -17.76
CA GLY A 60 -7.70 -11.82 -19.03
C GLY A 60 -6.43 -12.42 -19.65
N LEU A 61 -5.47 -12.90 -18.85
CA LEU A 61 -4.31 -13.64 -19.36
C LEU A 61 -4.71 -15.01 -19.91
N ILE A 62 -5.59 -15.74 -19.21
CA ILE A 62 -6.08 -17.04 -19.67
C ILE A 62 -6.84 -16.91 -20.99
N GLU A 63 -7.69 -15.89 -21.13
CA GLU A 63 -8.41 -15.61 -22.38
C GLU A 63 -7.48 -15.30 -23.56
N ARG A 64 -6.28 -14.81 -23.28
CA ARG A 64 -5.25 -14.51 -24.29
C ARG A 64 -4.37 -15.71 -24.64
N LEU A 65 -4.37 -16.79 -23.86
CA LEU A 65 -3.57 -18.00 -24.16
C LEU A 65 -3.80 -18.56 -25.57
N PRO A 66 -5.04 -18.69 -26.07
CA PRO A 66 -5.33 -19.01 -27.47
C PRO A 66 -4.40 -18.33 -28.48
N GLN A 67 -4.26 -17.01 -28.37
CA GLN A 67 -3.55 -16.12 -29.29
C GLN A 67 -2.03 -16.32 -29.31
N VAL A 68 -1.49 -16.99 -28.30
CA VAL A 68 -0.05 -17.27 -28.17
C VAL A 68 0.28 -18.62 -28.79
N LEU A 69 -0.70 -19.53 -28.83
CA LEU A 69 -0.53 -20.92 -29.25
C LEU A 69 -0.64 -21.08 -30.78
N TYR A 70 -1.37 -20.18 -31.44
CA TYR A 70 -1.55 -20.07 -32.88
C TYR A 70 -1.48 -18.62 -33.32
#